data_AF-A0AAE3W8N0-F1
#
_entry.id   AF-A0AAE3W8N0-F1
#
_cell.length_a   1.000
_cell.length_b   1.000
_cell.length_c   1.000
_cell.angle_alpha   90.00
_cell.angle_beta   90.00
_cell.angle_gamma   90.00
#
_symmetry.space_group_name_H-M   'P 1'
#
loop_
_entity.id
_entity.type
_entity.pdbx_description
1 polymer ?
#
loop_
_entity_poly.entity_id
_entity_poly.type
_entity_poly.pdbx_seq_one_letter_code
_entity_poly.pdbx_strand_id
1 'polypeptide(L)'
;MTALPPVIPVRALREALGLTLDDVVARIKDQGEMASKSGLSNFEAGVRQASPRLALAYCRALGVDRHHISQAREQRALVAASTPALDAAA
;
A
#
# COMPACT_ATOMS: atom_id res chain seq x y z
N MET A 1 1.48 -23.33 10.39
CA MET A 1 2.08 -22.01 10.12
C MET A 1 1.57 -21.55 8.76
N THR A 2 0.71 -20.54 8.71
CA THR A 2 0.27 -19.98 7.42
C THR A 2 1.34 -19.00 6.98
N ALA A 3 2.08 -19.33 5.90
CA ALA A 3 3.07 -18.42 5.34
C ALA A 3 2.37 -17.13 4.89
N LEU A 4 2.94 -15.98 5.22
CA LEU A 4 2.46 -14.71 4.70
C LEU A 4 2.65 -14.72 3.17
N PRO A 5 1.63 -14.32 2.39
CA PRO A 5 1.81 -14.18 0.96
C PRO A 5 2.88 -13.11 0.68
N PRO A 6 3.64 -13.23 -0.43
CA PRO A 6 4.62 -12.22 -0.81
C PRO A 6 3.94 -10.87 -0.99
N VAL A 7 4.59 -9.82 -0.49
CA VAL A 7 4.07 -8.45 -0.50
C VAL A 7 4.97 -7.58 -1.35
N ILE A 8 4.36 -6.73 -2.19
CA ILE A 8 5.08 -5.78 -3.03
C ILE A 8 4.75 -4.36 -2.56
N PRO A 9 5.75 -3.49 -2.31
CA PRO A 9 5.50 -2.08 -2.03
C PRO A 9 4.75 -1.43 -3.19
N VAL A 10 3.75 -0.60 -2.89
CA VAL A 10 2.96 0.12 -3.92
C VAL A 10 3.81 0.97 -4.86
N ARG A 11 4.97 1.44 -4.37
CA ARG A 11 5.99 2.12 -5.17
C ARG A 11 6.59 1.23 -6.26
N ALA A 12 7.03 0.03 -5.87
CA ALA A 12 7.63 -0.92 -6.81
C ALA A 12 6.61 -1.35 -7.87
N LEU A 13 5.34 -1.49 -7.50
CA LEU A 13 4.26 -1.75 -8.44
C LEU A 13 4.07 -0.59 -9.44
N ARG A 14 4.01 0.66 -8.95
CA ARG A 14 3.91 1.85 -9.81
C ARG A 14 5.08 1.92 -10.80
N GLU A 15 6.30 1.71 -10.32
CA GLU A 15 7.52 1.73 -11.13
C GLU A 15 7.54 0.61 -12.17
N ALA A 16 7.11 -0.60 -11.82
CA ALA A 16 6.98 -1.72 -12.76
C ALA A 16 5.94 -1.46 -13.87
N LEU A 17 4.93 -0.65 -13.60
CA LEU A 17 3.94 -0.20 -14.59
C LEU A 17 4.44 0.98 -15.44
N GLY A 18 5.66 1.48 -15.21
CA GLY A 18 6.23 2.62 -15.93
C GLY A 18 5.54 3.96 -15.60
N LEU A 19 4.85 4.06 -14.47
CA LEU A 19 4.09 5.24 -14.09
C LEU A 19 4.91 6.19 -13.22
N THR A 20 4.83 7.48 -13.53
CA THR A 20 5.32 8.53 -12.64
C THR A 20 4.28 8.87 -11.57
N LEU A 21 4.68 9.58 -10.52
CA LEU A 21 3.71 10.10 -9.54
C LEU A 21 2.74 11.11 -10.19
N ASP A 22 3.16 11.82 -11.23
CA ASP A 22 2.28 12.78 -11.94
C ASP A 22 1.18 12.04 -12.71
N ASP A 23 1.51 10.90 -13.33
CA ASP A 23 0.53 10.03 -13.98
C ASP A 23 -0.51 9.51 -12.98
N VAL A 24 -0.05 9.11 -11.80
CA VAL A 24 -0.95 8.63 -10.75
C VAL A 24 -1.84 9.76 -10.22
N VAL A 25 -1.30 10.98 -10.03
CA VAL A 25 -2.11 12.15 -9.67
C VAL A 25 -3.18 12.41 -10.72
N ALA A 26 -2.82 12.38 -12.01
CA ALA A 26 -3.79 12.56 -13.10
C ALA A 26 -4.88 11.49 -13.07
N ARG A 27 -4.52 10.22 -12.92
CA ARG A 27 -5.49 9.11 -12.83
C ARG A 27 -6.37 9.17 -11.58
N ILE A 28 -5.86 9.66 -10.46
CA ILE A 28 -6.65 9.90 -9.24
C ILE A 28 -7.63 11.05 -9.48
N LYS A 29 -7.19 12.10 -10.18
CA LYS A 29 -8.04 13.23 -10.57
C LYS A 29 -9.18 12.79 -11.48
N ASP A 30 -8.92 11.91 -12.43
CA ASP A 30 -9.95 11.36 -13.33
C ASP A 30 -11.01 10.53 -12.58
N GLN A 31 -10.71 10.07 -11.36
CA GLN A 31 -11.67 9.41 -10.46
C GLN A 31 -12.49 10.40 -9.61
N GLY A 32 -12.28 11.71 -9.77
CA GLY A 32 -12.94 12.75 -8.96
C GLY A 32 -12.30 12.97 -7.59
N GLU A 33 -11.09 12.45 -7.36
CA GLU A 33 -10.34 12.64 -6.12
C GLU A 33 -9.19 13.63 -6.33
N MET A 34 -8.72 14.26 -5.26
CA MET A 34 -7.54 15.11 -5.31
C MET A 34 -6.40 14.51 -4.51
N ALA A 35 -5.22 14.43 -5.12
CA ALA A 35 -3.98 14.04 -4.46
C ALA A 35 -2.85 14.98 -4.88
N SER A 36 -1.94 15.27 -3.96
CA SER A 36 -0.70 15.97 -4.27
C SER A 36 0.44 14.98 -4.47
N LYS A 37 1.38 15.31 -5.36
CA LYS A 37 2.59 14.50 -5.60
C LYS A 37 3.38 14.23 -4.31
N SER A 38 3.53 15.26 -3.47
CA SER A 38 4.21 15.15 -2.17
C SER A 38 3.44 14.26 -1.19
N GLY A 39 2.10 14.31 -1.22
CA GLY A 39 1.25 13.41 -0.44
C GLY A 39 1.44 11.95 -0.84
N LEU A 40 1.42 11.67 -2.15
CA LEU A 40 1.66 10.32 -2.68
C LEU A 40 3.07 9.81 -2.38
N SER A 41 4.09 10.66 -2.53
CA SER A 41 5.47 10.29 -2.18
C SER A 41 5.61 9.93 -0.70
N ASN A 42 4.99 10.69 0.21
CA ASN A 42 5.01 10.39 1.64
C ASN A 42 4.24 9.11 1.98
N PHE A 43 3.16 8.83 1.23
CA PHE A 43 2.42 7.57 1.35
C PHE A 43 3.26 6.37 0.89
N GLU A 44 3.91 6.46 -0.28
CA GLU A 44 4.81 5.41 -0.79
C GLU A 44 5.98 5.12 0.14
N ALA A 45 6.54 6.15 0.78
CA ALA A 45 7.62 6.04 1.74
C ALA A 45 7.17 5.58 3.14
N GLY A 46 5.86 5.44 3.38
CA GLY A 46 5.31 5.08 4.69
C GLY A 46 5.46 6.18 5.75
N VAL A 47 5.82 7.41 5.37
CA VAL A 47 6.00 8.56 6.26
C VAL A 47 4.65 9.06 6.77
N ARG A 48 3.61 9.03 5.93
CA ARG A 48 2.25 9.38 6.31
C ARG A 48 1.27 8.29 5.88
N GLN A 49 0.31 8.00 6.75
CA GLN A 49 -0.84 7.18 6.36
C GLN A 49 -1.73 7.95 5.40
N ALA A 50 -2.07 7.31 4.29
CA ALA A 50 -3.16 7.75 3.43
C ALA A 50 -4.50 7.49 4.13
N SER A 51 -5.49 8.34 3.87
CA SER A 51 -6.87 8.01 4.21
C SER A 51 -7.31 6.77 3.42
N PRO A 52 -8.29 5.99 3.91
CA PRO A 52 -8.81 4.83 3.16
C PRO A 52 -9.28 5.18 1.76
N ARG A 53 -9.85 6.38 1.59
CA ARG A 53 -10.32 6.91 0.30
C ARG A 53 -9.16 7.17 -0.66
N LEU A 54 -8.09 7.81 -0.19
CA LEU A 54 -6.90 8.06 -0.99
C LEU A 54 -6.18 6.76 -1.34
N ALA A 55 -6.05 5.84 -0.38
CA ALA A 55 -5.45 4.53 -0.61
C ALA A 55 -6.22 3.79 -1.71
N LEU A 56 -7.54 3.74 -1.65
CA LEU A 56 -8.40 3.14 -2.67
C LEU A 56 -8.22 3.77 -4.05
N ALA A 57 -8.21 5.11 -4.13
CA ALA A 57 -8.02 5.83 -5.37
C ALA A 57 -6.64 5.56 -6.00
N TYR A 58 -5.62 5.42 -5.15
CA TYR A 58 -4.26 5.08 -5.57
C TYR A 58 -4.21 3.71 -6.25
N CYS A 59 -4.78 2.67 -5.63
CA CYS A 59 -4.76 1.35 -6.27
C CYS A 59 -5.65 1.27 -7.51
N ARG A 60 -6.79 1.96 -7.54
CA ARG A 60 -7.57 2.10 -8.79
C ARG A 60 -6.76 2.76 -9.89
N ALA A 61 -5.96 3.78 -9.58
CA ALA A 61 -5.05 4.41 -10.54
C ALA A 61 -3.96 3.45 -11.05
N LEU A 62 -3.58 2.44 -10.26
CA LEU A 62 -2.68 1.36 -10.65
C LEU A 62 -3.40 0.17 -11.32
N GLY A 63 -4.72 0.19 -11.44
CA GLY A 63 -5.51 -0.92 -11.98
C GLY A 63 -5.63 -2.13 -11.04
N VAL A 64 -5.43 -1.93 -9.75
CA VAL A 64 -5.48 -2.99 -8.73
C VAL A 64 -6.74 -2.86 -7.88
N ASP A 65 -7.37 -4.00 -7.59
CA ASP A 65 -8.53 -4.06 -6.69
C ASP A 65 -8.14 -3.81 -5.22
N ARG A 66 -9.05 -3.20 -4.46
CA ARG A 66 -8.89 -2.87 -3.03
C ARG A 66 -8.48 -4.06 -2.16
N HIS A 67 -8.87 -5.28 -2.53
CA HIS A 67 -8.61 -6.49 -1.77
C HIS A 67 -7.14 -6.92 -1.81
N HIS A 68 -6.33 -6.35 -2.70
CA HIS A 68 -4.90 -6.64 -2.82
C HIS A 68 -4.00 -5.67 -2.04
N ILE A 69 -4.57 -4.70 -1.31
CA ILE A 69 -3.80 -3.71 -0.56
C ILE A 69 -3.96 -4.01 0.93
N SER A 70 -2.82 -4.15 1.60
CA SER A 70 -2.75 -4.22 3.05
C SER A 70 -1.87 -3.09 3.55
N GLN A 71 -2.30 -2.41 4.61
CA GLN A 71 -1.47 -1.39 5.24
C GLN A 71 -0.35 -2.03 6.05
N ALA A 72 0.78 -1.33 6.19
CA ALA A 72 1.90 -1.82 7.00
C ALA A 72 1.49 -2.20 8.44
N ARG A 73 0.52 -1.51 9.05
CA ARG A 73 -0.04 -1.87 10.36
C ARG A 73 -0.79 -3.21 10.32
N GLU A 74 -1.63 -3.41 9.32
CA GLU A 74 -2.40 -4.65 9.15
C GLU A 74 -1.45 -5.82 8.91
N GLN A 75 -0.39 -5.61 8.13
CA GLN A 75 0.66 -6.60 7.95
C GLN A 75 1.39 -6.92 9.25
N ARG A 76 1.80 -5.91 10.03
CA ARG A 76 2.42 -6.13 11.34
C ARG A 76 1.50 -6.87 12.29
N ALA A 77 0.19 -6.56 12.29
CA ALA A 77 -0.79 -7.28 13.08
C ALA A 77 -0.92 -8.74 12.63
N LEU A 78 -0.92 -9.00 11.32
CA LEU A 78 -0.95 -10.35 10.76
C LEU A 78 0.32 -11.14 11.15
N VAL A 79 1.50 -10.52 11.04
CA VAL A 79 2.79 -11.10 11.44
C VAL A 79 2.78 -11.43 12.94
N ALA A 80 2.34 -10.48 13.78
CA ALA A 80 2.26 -10.67 15.23
C ALA A 80 1.30 -11.80 15.60
N ALA A 81 0.14 -11.89 14.93
CA ALA A 81 -0.83 -12.96 15.15
C ALA A 81 -0.37 -14.33 14.61
N SER A 82 0.52 -14.34 13.60
CA SER A 82 1.03 -15.56 12.96
C SER A 82 2.32 -16.09 13.59
N THR A 83 2.94 -15.32 14.48
CA THR A 83 4.15 -15.73 15.22
C THR A 83 3.72 -16.44 16.50
N PRO A 84 3.80 -17.80 16.60
CA PRO A 84 3.68 -18.45 17.90
C PRO A 84 4.84 -17.98 18.79
N ALA A 85 4.57 -17.75 20.08
CA ALA A 85 5.58 -17.38 21.07
C ALA A 85 6.75 -18.37 21.02
N LEU A 86 7.84 -17.98 20.35
CA LEU A 86 9.03 -18.81 20.14
C LEU A 86 10.01 -18.74 21.32
N ASP A 87 9.62 -18.11 22.43
CA ASP A 87 10.49 -17.82 23.58
C ASP A 87 9.93 -18.31 24.92
N ALA A 88 9.32 -19.51 24.99
CA ALA A 88 8.92 -20.11 26.26
C ALA A 88 9.54 -21.48 26.55
N ALA A 89 10.56 -21.91 25.79
CA ALA A 89 11.31 -23.13 26.06
C ALA A 89 12.73 -23.05 25.51
N ALA A 90 13.61 -22.36 26.24
CA ALA A 90 15.06 -22.52 26.17
C ALA A 90 15.61 -22.59 27.60
#